data_AF-A0A920P8G1-F1
#
_entry.id   AF-A0A920P8G1-F1
#
_cell.length_a   1.000
_cell.length_b   1.000
_cell.length_c   1.000
_cell.angle_alpha   90.00
_cell.angle_beta   90.00
_cell.angle_gamma   90.00
#
_symmetry.space_group_name_H-M   'P 1'
#
loop_
_entity.id
_entity.type
_entity.pdbx_description
1 polymer ?
#
loop_
_entity_poly.entity_id
_entity_poly.type
_entity_poly.pdbx_seq_one_letter_code
_entity_poly.pdbx_strand_id
1 'polypeptide(L)'
;MAHYEYSDIEMFRFGALAPMYPFVSGSSQQTTITTDRRSFYDIMIRLNAIFGLSIDLSELKSLGDAESQELSDALEKMGSSSEEARQIIDQVRDEYSYTPFIQPVELDPLLDQALQDILENISLDPEE
;
A
#
# COMPACT_ATOMS: atom_id res chain seq x y z
N MET A 1 -15.47 10.39 -20.97
CA MET A 1 -16.93 10.49 -21.14
C MET A 1 -17.56 9.16 -21.60
N ALA A 2 -16.99 7.99 -21.25
CA ALA A 2 -17.57 6.69 -21.63
C ALA A 2 -18.86 6.34 -20.87
N HIS A 3 -19.07 6.90 -19.67
CA HIS A 3 -20.27 6.60 -18.87
C HIS A 3 -21.57 7.09 -19.51
N TYR A 4 -21.50 8.09 -20.41
CA TYR A 4 -22.69 8.69 -21.03
C TYR A 4 -23.21 7.86 -22.20
N GLU A 5 -22.35 7.03 -22.80
CA GLU A 5 -22.69 6.17 -23.95
C GLU A 5 -23.16 4.78 -23.53
N TYR A 6 -22.80 4.33 -22.32
CA TYR A 6 -23.14 2.99 -21.81
C TYR A 6 -23.69 3.08 -20.39
N SER A 7 -24.94 3.55 -20.25
CA SER A 7 -25.63 3.71 -18.96
C SER A 7 -25.78 2.41 -18.17
N ASP A 8 -25.70 1.28 -18.87
CA ASP A 8 -25.99 -0.04 -18.31
C ASP A 8 -24.71 -0.73 -17.80
N ILE A 9 -23.55 -0.07 -17.92
CA ILE A 9 -22.25 -0.57 -17.49
C ILE A 9 -21.85 0.12 -16.19
N GLU A 10 -21.70 -0.66 -15.12
CA GLU A 10 -21.08 -0.19 -13.89
C GLU A 10 -19.57 -0.03 -14.10
N MET A 11 -19.08 1.21 -14.00
CA MET A 11 -17.67 1.53 -14.18
C MET A 11 -17.06 1.98 -12.84
N PHE A 12 -16.05 1.26 -12.38
CA PHE A 12 -15.27 1.61 -11.19
C PHE A 12 -13.87 2.07 -11.60
N ARG A 13 -13.34 3.10 -10.93
CA ARG A 13 -11.97 3.56 -11.12
C ARG A 13 -11.23 3.47 -9.79
N PHE A 14 -10.16 2.69 -9.79
CA PHE A 14 -9.22 2.62 -8.68
C PHE A 14 -8.02 3.50 -8.97
N GLY A 15 -7.51 4.13 -7.93
CA GLY A 15 -6.28 4.91 -7.95
C GLY A 15 -5.52 4.69 -6.66
N ALA A 16 -4.20 4.69 -6.76
CA ALA A 16 -3.28 4.71 -5.64
C ALA A 16 -2.44 5.98 -5.73
N LEU A 17 -1.98 6.45 -4.57
CA LEU A 17 -1.08 7.59 -4.47
C LEU A 17 0.33 7.06 -4.23
N ALA A 18 1.28 7.68 -4.91
CA ALA A 18 2.71 7.41 -4.76
C ALA A 18 3.41 8.72 -4.37
N PRO A 19 4.36 8.71 -3.43
CA PRO A 19 5.16 9.88 -3.13
C PRO A 19 5.99 10.28 -4.37
N MET A 20 5.92 11.56 -4.75
CA MET A 20 6.71 12.10 -5.86
C MET A 20 7.83 12.98 -5.33
N TYR A 21 9.06 12.59 -5.65
CA TYR A 21 10.25 13.36 -5.33
C TYR A 21 10.72 14.15 -6.56
N PRO A 22 10.89 15.49 -6.47
CA PRO A 22 11.14 16.34 -7.64
C PRO A 22 12.50 16.11 -8.32
N PHE A 23 13.39 15.35 -7.68
CA PHE A 23 14.69 14.96 -8.19
C PHE A 23 14.69 13.59 -8.90
N VAL A 24 13.62 12.80 -8.74
CA VAL A 24 13.51 11.45 -9.29
C VAL A 24 12.68 11.44 -10.59
N SER A 25 11.77 12.41 -10.75
CA SER A 25 10.94 12.57 -11.94
C SER A 25 11.28 13.87 -12.68
N GLY A 26 12.06 13.76 -13.76
CA GLY A 26 12.48 14.89 -14.61
C GLY A 26 11.35 15.62 -15.35
N SER A 27 10.10 15.20 -15.18
CA SER A 27 8.90 15.93 -15.61
C SER A 27 7.71 15.38 -14.82
N SER A 28 6.59 16.10 -14.80
CA SER A 28 5.29 15.72 -14.22
C SER A 28 4.66 14.50 -14.90
N GLN A 29 5.40 13.41 -14.98
CA GLN A 29 5.04 12.22 -15.71
C GLN A 29 4.10 11.41 -14.83
N GLN A 30 2.91 11.15 -15.35
CA GLN A 30 1.95 10.25 -14.71
C GLN A 30 2.64 8.90 -14.52
N THR A 31 2.86 8.49 -13.27
CA THR A 31 3.39 7.17 -12.94
C THR A 31 2.37 6.12 -13.39
N THR A 32 2.72 5.38 -14.44
CA THR A 32 1.91 4.27 -14.93
C THR A 32 2.09 3.05 -14.06
N ILE A 33 1.15 2.09 -14.14
CA ILE A 33 1.20 0.80 -13.41
C ILE A 33 2.55 0.08 -13.60
N THR A 34 3.21 0.26 -14.74
CA THR A 34 4.52 -0.34 -15.05
C THR A 34 5.70 0.28 -14.28
N THR A 35 5.49 1.42 -13.65
CA THR A 35 6.52 2.28 -13.07
C THR A 35 6.45 2.33 -11.54
N ASP A 36 5.32 1.95 -10.95
CA ASP A 36 5.16 1.83 -9.50
C ASP A 36 4.34 0.56 -9.19
N ARG A 37 5.06 -0.56 -9.00
CA ARG A 37 4.41 -1.84 -8.69
C ARG A 37 3.89 -1.88 -7.26
N ARG A 38 4.39 -1.02 -6.36
CA ARG A 38 3.88 -0.93 -5.00
C ARG A 38 2.46 -0.38 -4.98
N SER A 39 2.22 0.74 -5.65
CA SER A 39 0.87 1.29 -5.84
C SER A 39 -0.05 0.30 -6.55
N PHE A 40 0.47 -0.44 -7.53
CA PHE A 40 -0.33 -1.46 -8.22
C PHE A 40 -0.70 -2.62 -7.29
N TYR A 41 0.23 -3.10 -6.47
CA TYR A 41 -0.02 -4.12 -5.45
C TYR A 41 -1.13 -3.66 -4.48
N ASP A 42 -1.08 -2.43 -4.00
CA ASP A 42 -2.06 -1.87 -3.06
C ASP A 42 -3.48 -1.77 -3.67
N ILE A 43 -3.60 -1.58 -5.00
CA ILE A 43 -4.88 -1.67 -5.72
C ILE A 43 -5.33 -3.13 -5.80
N MET A 44 -4.44 -4.03 -6.22
CA MET A 44 -4.77 -5.43 -6.47
C MET A 44 -5.19 -6.17 -5.20
N ILE A 45 -4.57 -5.91 -4.06
CA ILE A 45 -4.98 -6.53 -2.78
C ILE A 45 -6.39 -6.12 -2.38
N ARG A 46 -6.80 -4.87 -2.65
CA ARG A 46 -8.16 -4.37 -2.40
C ARG A 46 -9.16 -4.99 -3.36
N LEU A 47 -8.80 -5.11 -4.65
CA LEU A 47 -9.63 -5.79 -5.64
C LEU A 47 -9.85 -7.25 -5.27
N ASN A 48 -8.80 -7.95 -4.85
CA ASN A 48 -8.90 -9.32 -4.37
C ASN A 48 -9.88 -9.44 -3.21
N ALA A 49 -9.78 -8.54 -2.22
CA ALA A 49 -10.67 -8.56 -1.06
C ALA A 49 -12.13 -8.21 -1.41
N ILE A 50 -12.36 -7.15 -2.18
CA ILE A 50 -13.71 -6.67 -2.53
C ILE A 50 -14.49 -7.71 -3.34
N PHE A 51 -13.81 -8.39 -4.25
CA PHE A 51 -14.45 -9.33 -5.17
C PHE A 51 -14.23 -10.81 -4.81
N GLY A 52 -13.59 -11.10 -3.67
CA GLY A 52 -13.31 -12.47 -3.22
C GLY A 52 -12.43 -13.26 -4.20
N LEU A 53 -11.43 -12.61 -4.81
CA LEU A 53 -10.56 -13.24 -5.81
C LEU A 53 -9.40 -13.98 -5.15
N SER A 54 -8.99 -15.09 -5.76
CA SER A 54 -7.83 -15.89 -5.33
C SER A 54 -6.60 -15.65 -6.21
N ILE A 55 -6.33 -14.39 -6.56
CA ILE A 55 -5.15 -14.03 -7.36
C ILE A 55 -3.92 -14.04 -6.45
N ASP A 56 -2.89 -14.79 -6.83
CA ASP A 56 -1.60 -14.73 -6.16
C ASP A 56 -0.89 -13.41 -6.51
N LEU A 57 -0.58 -12.62 -5.47
CA LEU A 57 0.09 -11.34 -5.59
C LEU A 57 1.52 -11.37 -5.01
N SER A 58 2.05 -12.56 -4.69
CA SER A 58 3.36 -12.73 -4.05
C SER A 58 4.52 -12.15 -4.87
N GLU A 59 4.56 -12.44 -6.17
CA GLU A 59 5.56 -11.88 -7.09
C GLU A 59 5.43 -10.36 -7.19
N LEU A 60 4.21 -9.86 -7.36
CA LEU A 60 3.94 -8.42 -7.46
C LEU A 60 4.37 -7.68 -6.18
N LYS A 61 4.09 -8.26 -5.01
CA LYS A 61 4.54 -7.76 -3.72
C LYS A 61 6.06 -7.70 -3.65
N SER A 62 6.72 -8.80 -4.02
CA SER A 62 8.19 -8.90 -3.99
C SER A 62 8.84 -7.81 -4.86
N LEU A 63 8.34 -7.62 -6.07
CA LEU A 63 8.83 -6.58 -6.97
C LEU A 63 8.58 -5.17 -6.41
N GLY A 64 7.38 -4.90 -5.88
CA GLY A 64 7.06 -3.60 -5.28
C GLY A 64 7.89 -3.29 -4.03
N ASP A 65 8.18 -4.30 -3.20
CA ASP A 65 9.05 -4.16 -2.04
C ASP A 65 10.51 -3.89 -2.45
N ALA A 66 11.01 -4.57 -3.49
CA ALA A 66 12.35 -4.33 -4.03
C ALA A 66 12.49 -2.91 -4.60
N GLU A 67 11.53 -2.46 -5.42
CA GLU A 67 11.51 -1.09 -5.97
C GLU A 67 11.43 -0.02 -4.86
N SER A 68 10.65 -0.28 -3.81
CA SER A 68 10.53 0.62 -2.67
C SER A 68 11.85 0.73 -1.90
N GLN A 69 12.58 -0.39 -1.76
CA GLN A 69 13.90 -0.40 -1.13
C GLN A 69 14.93 0.35 -1.96
N GLU A 70 14.98 0.12 -3.27
CA GLU A 70 15.87 0.85 -4.18
C GLU A 70 15.64 2.36 -4.13
N LEU A 71 14.36 2.78 -4.09
CA LEU A 71 14.00 4.18 -3.92
C LEU A 71 14.46 4.73 -2.56
N SER A 72 14.25 3.97 -1.47
CA SER A 72 14.69 4.37 -0.13
C SER A 72 16.20 4.59 -0.07
N ASP A 73 16.99 3.65 -0.61
CA ASP A 73 18.45 3.72 -0.63
C ASP A 73 18.93 4.92 -1.47
N ALA A 74 18.27 5.19 -2.60
CA ALA A 74 18.56 6.35 -3.44
C ALA A 74 18.29 7.67 -2.69
N LEU A 75 17.16 7.76 -1.98
CA LEU A 75 16.79 8.94 -1.18
C LEU A 75 17.78 9.18 -0.05
N GLU A 76 18.21 8.13 0.67
CA GLU A 76 19.21 8.23 1.74
C GLU A 76 20.56 8.73 1.21
N LYS A 77 21.00 8.20 0.06
CA LYS A 77 22.21 8.66 -0.62
C LYS A 77 22.12 10.11 -1.07
N MET A 78 20.97 10.56 -1.55
CA MET A 78 20.76 11.95 -1.95
C MET A 78 20.72 12.89 -0.73
N GLY A 79 19.99 12.52 0.32
CA GLY A 79 19.88 13.32 1.55
C GLY A 79 21.20 13.42 2.34
N SER A 80 22.11 12.45 2.20
CA SER A 80 23.47 12.56 2.74
C SER A 80 24.41 13.42 1.89
N SER A 81 24.06 13.68 0.64
CA SER A 81 24.89 14.46 -0.30
C SER A 81 24.51 15.95 -0.36
N SER A 82 23.28 16.33 0.02
CA SER A 82 22.78 17.71 0.00
C SER A 82 21.75 17.93 1.12
N GLU A 83 21.95 19.00 1.88
CA GLU A 83 21.03 19.42 2.94
C GLU A 83 19.68 19.87 2.35
N GLU A 84 19.69 20.51 1.18
CA GLU A 84 18.49 20.91 0.46
C GLU A 84 17.67 19.69 0.01
N ALA A 85 18.34 18.65 -0.51
CA ALA A 85 17.67 17.40 -0.88
C ALA A 85 17.06 16.72 0.35
N ARG A 86 17.78 16.72 1.48
CA ARG A 86 17.29 16.17 2.74
C ARG A 86 16.02 16.87 3.22
N GLN A 87 16.00 18.20 3.22
CA GLN A 87 14.82 18.98 3.63
C GLN A 87 13.59 18.65 2.78
N ILE A 88 13.76 18.51 1.46
CA ILE A 88 12.65 18.16 0.57
C ILE A 88 12.18 16.72 0.84
N ILE A 89 13.10 15.78 1.07
CA ILE A 89 12.75 14.38 1.39
C ILE A 89 11.94 14.31 2.70
N ASP A 90 12.40 15.02 3.73
CA ASP A 90 11.75 15.06 5.03
C ASP A 90 10.37 15.73 4.93
N GLN A 91 10.24 16.83 4.18
CA GLN A 91 8.95 17.47 3.93
C GLN A 91 7.95 16.53 3.24
N VAL A 92 8.36 15.83 2.16
CA VAL A 92 7.48 14.87 1.47
C VAL A 92 7.06 13.75 2.41
N ARG A 93 7.94 13.29 3.30
CA ARG A 93 7.64 12.25 4.28
C ARG A 93 6.62 12.73 5.32
N ASP A 94 6.74 13.96 5.79
CA ASP A 94 5.83 14.55 6.77
C ASP A 94 4.45 14.85 6.18
N GLU A 95 4.39 15.26 4.91
CA GLU A 95 3.13 15.53 4.20
C GLU A 95 2.42 14.25 3.72
N TYR A 96 3.16 13.17 3.50
CA TYR A 96 2.61 11.92 3.01
C TYR A 96 1.83 11.17 4.10
N SER A 97 0.51 11.11 3.92
CA SER A 97 -0.38 10.32 4.78
C SER A 97 -0.78 9.01 4.11
N TYR A 98 -0.53 7.89 4.80
CA TYR A 98 -0.88 6.56 4.32
C TYR A 98 -1.62 5.77 5.41
N THR A 99 -2.78 5.24 5.07
CA THR A 99 -3.50 4.27 5.91
C THR A 99 -3.38 2.89 5.24
N PRO A 100 -2.67 1.93 5.86
CA PRO A 100 -2.54 0.60 5.32
C PRO A 100 -3.90 -0.06 5.12
N PHE A 101 -4.06 -0.78 4.01
CA PHE A 101 -5.20 -1.66 3.86
C PHE A 101 -4.98 -2.93 4.68
N ILE A 102 -5.93 -3.23 5.58
CA ILE A 102 -5.94 -4.48 6.32
C ILE A 102 -6.93 -5.40 5.61
N GLN A 103 -6.43 -6.51 5.08
CA GLN A 103 -7.28 -7.50 4.43
C GLN A 103 -8.20 -8.14 5.49
N PRO A 104 -9.52 -8.11 5.30
CA PRO A 104 -10.42 -8.84 6.18
C PRO A 104 -10.13 -10.34 6.05
N VAL A 105 -9.86 -10.98 7.18
CA VAL A 105 -9.72 -12.43 7.26
C VAL A 105 -11.09 -12.97 7.61
N GLU A 106 -11.68 -13.78 6.73
CA GLU A 106 -12.80 -14.61 7.12
C GLU A 106 -12.25 -15.76 7.97
N LEU A 107 -12.34 -15.60 9.28
CA LEU A 107 -11.98 -16.64 10.23
C LEU A 107 -13.09 -17.69 10.22
N ASP A 108 -12.69 -18.97 10.18
CA ASP A 108 -13.62 -20.06 10.43
C ASP A 108 -14.30 -19.79 11.79
N PRO A 109 -15.63 -19.88 11.92
CA PRO A 109 -16.33 -19.67 13.19
C PRO A 109 -15.73 -20.44 14.38
N LEU A 110 -15.15 -21.62 14.13
CA LEU A 110 -14.45 -22.40 15.15
C LEU A 110 -13.12 -21.78 15.58
N LEU A 111 -12.39 -21.18 14.64
CA LEU A 111 -11.14 -20.48 14.91
C LEU A 111 -11.41 -19.16 15.64
N ASP A 112 -12.48 -18.44 15.26
CA ASP A 112 -12.92 -17.23 15.96
C ASP A 112 -13.27 -17.51 17.42
N GLN A 113 -14.01 -18.58 17.67
CA GLN A 113 -14.36 -19.00 19.02
C GLN A 113 -13.11 -19.41 19.83
N ALA A 114 -12.20 -20.18 19.23
CA ALA A 114 -10.95 -20.56 19.90
C ALA A 114 -10.06 -19.35 20.23
N LEU A 115 -10.01 -18.34 19.35
CA LEU A 115 -9.28 -17.10 19.61
C LEU A 115 -9.93 -16.27 20.73
N GLN A 116 -11.26 -16.21 20.77
CA GLN A 116 -11.99 -15.57 21.87
C GLN A 116 -11.72 -16.28 23.20
N ASP A 117 -11.79 -17.61 23.24
CA ASP A 117 -11.48 -18.39 24.44
C ASP A 117 -10.05 -18.14 24.94
N ILE A 118 -9.08 -17.97 24.04
CA ILE A 118 -7.69 -17.62 24.39
C ILE A 118 -7.61 -16.20 24.95
N LEU A 119 -8.23 -15.22 24.28
CA LEU A 119 -8.19 -13.82 24.70
C LEU A 119 -8.89 -13.59 26.04
N GLU A 120 -9.98 -14.31 26.31
CA GLU A 120 -10.69 -14.27 27.58
C GLU A 120 -9.88 -14.91 28.72
N ASN A 121 -9.10 -15.96 28.42
CA ASN A 121 -8.20 -16.59 29.40
C ASN A 121 -6.84 -15.88 29.56
N ILE A 122 -6.56 -14.84 28.76
CA ILE A 122 -5.36 -13.99 28.88
C ILE A 122 -5.53 -12.90 29.97
N SER A 123 -6.65 -12.88 30.69
CA SER A 123 -6.82 -12.00 31.86
C SER A 123 -5.69 -12.21 32.87
N LEU A 124 -4.75 -11.27 32.79
CA LEU A 124 -3.68 -10.87 33.70
C LEU A 124 -3.89 -11.38 35.12
N ASP A 125 -3.12 -12.38 35.54
CA ASP A 125 -2.72 -12.49 36.94
C ASP A 125 -1.59 -11.47 37.15
N PRO A 126 -1.82 -10.33 37.82
CA PRO A 126 -0.73 -9.69 38.53
C PRO A 126 -0.43 -10.61 39.71
N GLU A 127 0.59 -11.46 39.60
CA GLU A 127 1.12 -12.18 40.76
C GLU A 127 1.45 -11.17 41.86
N GLU A 128 0.72 -11.24 42.99
CA GLU A 128 1.03 -10.57 44.25
C GLU A 128 2.29 -11.16 44.91
#